data_AF-A0A7Y9PIU3-F1
#
_entry.id   AF-A0A7Y9PIU3-F1
#
_cell.length_a   1.000
_cell.length_b   1.000
_cell.length_c   1.000
_cell.angle_alpha   90.00
_cell.angle_beta   90.00
_cell.angle_gamma   90.00
#
_symmetry.space_group_name_H-M   'P 1'
#
loop_
_entity.id
_entity.type
_entity.pdbx_description
1 polymer ?
#
loop_
_entity_poly.entity_id
_entity_poly.type
_entity_poly.pdbx_seq_one_letter_code
_entity_poly.pdbx_strand_id
1 'polypeptide(L)'
;MSSEAESQYLTKGRAFVREAVSSLNLPDWENGRLYETTDEQIAVLDGRKSGRESRRDAANALHELANQRVIQSFGLPDDWKSILGTYLKAWVYGSNPHTLIDVGLLLTSAKEFEFAMRSYRVAELYVVEIEQSGSVLDKEWMVMGKLNETLQDLIAGLEKRPPPSA
;
A
#
# COMPACT_ATOMS: atom_id res chain seq x y z
N MET A 1 -1.59 8.07 32.18
CA MET A 1 -0.66 8.37 31.07
C MET A 1 -0.94 7.37 29.96
N SER A 2 -1.85 7.66 29.04
CA SER A 2 -2.06 6.76 27.88
C SER A 2 -1.03 7.13 26.83
N SER A 3 -0.02 6.29 26.64
CA SER A 3 0.69 6.29 25.35
C SER A 3 -0.37 5.97 24.29
N GLU A 4 -0.54 6.85 23.30
CA GLU A 4 -1.21 6.48 22.05
C GLU A 4 -0.62 5.15 21.60
N ALA A 5 -1.43 4.09 21.57
CA ALA A 5 -0.99 2.82 21.04
C ALA A 5 -0.58 3.07 19.58
N GLU A 6 0.69 2.87 19.27
CA GLU A 6 1.20 3.06 17.92
C GLU A 6 0.47 2.08 16.98
N SER A 7 -0.18 2.61 15.94
CA SER A 7 -0.92 1.81 14.95
C SER A 7 -0.01 0.72 14.37
N GLN A 8 -0.36 -0.54 14.60
CA GLN A 8 0.36 -1.69 14.05
C GLN A 8 0.30 -1.66 12.52
N TYR A 9 -0.81 -1.20 11.93
CA TYR A 9 -0.95 -0.98 10.49
C TYR A 9 0.17 -0.07 9.95
N LEU A 10 0.36 1.11 10.55
CA LEU A 10 1.38 2.05 10.12
C LEU A 10 2.79 1.51 10.37
N THR A 11 3.04 0.91 11.53
CA THR A 11 4.36 0.37 11.89
C THR A 11 4.77 -0.80 11.00
N LYS A 12 3.88 -1.78 10.81
CA LYS A 12 4.13 -2.94 9.96
C LYS A 12 4.18 -2.56 8.48
N GLY A 13 3.35 -1.63 8.04
CA GLY A 13 3.38 -1.15 6.65
C GLY A 13 4.67 -0.41 6.31
N ARG A 14 5.19 0.44 7.20
CA ARG A 14 6.50 1.08 7.00
C ARG A 14 7.64 0.06 6.96
N ALA A 15 7.58 -0.97 7.80
CA ALA A 15 8.57 -2.05 7.78
C ALA A 15 8.51 -2.84 6.46
N PHE A 16 7.31 -3.17 6.00
CA PHE A 16 7.08 -3.81 4.70
C PHE A 16 7.63 -2.97 3.55
N VAL A 17 7.33 -1.67 3.48
CA VAL A 17 7.83 -0.78 2.42
C VAL A 17 9.36 -0.79 2.38
N ARG A 18 10.03 -0.62 3.52
CA ARG A 18 11.51 -0.60 3.57
C ARG A 18 12.11 -1.89 3.01
N GLU A 19 11.54 -3.02 3.40
CA GLU A 19 12.04 -4.32 2.96
C GLU A 19 11.73 -4.60 1.49
N ALA A 20 10.53 -4.27 1.02
CA ALA A 20 10.17 -4.42 -0.39
C ALA A 20 11.09 -3.57 -1.28
N VAL A 21 11.38 -2.33 -0.88
CA VAL A 21 12.30 -1.44 -1.59
C VAL A 21 13.70 -2.03 -1.66
N SER A 22 14.24 -2.51 -0.54
CA SER A 22 15.60 -3.06 -0.49
C SER A 22 15.73 -4.40 -1.21
N SER A 23 14.77 -5.30 -1.02
CA SER A 23 14.88 -6.69 -1.50
C SER A 23 14.54 -6.81 -2.98
N LEU A 24 13.60 -5.99 -3.48
CA LEU A 24 13.20 -6.02 -4.90
C LEU A 24 14.02 -5.08 -5.78
N ASN A 25 14.93 -4.28 -5.18
CA ASN A 25 15.71 -3.24 -5.84
C ASN A 25 14.82 -2.29 -6.65
N LEU A 26 13.87 -1.62 -5.97
CA LEU A 26 12.91 -0.76 -6.65
C LEU A 26 13.60 0.51 -7.18
N PRO A 27 13.40 0.87 -8.46
CA PRO A 27 14.01 2.06 -9.05
C PRO A 27 13.44 3.33 -8.41
N ASP A 28 14.22 4.41 -8.38
CA ASP A 28 13.83 5.72 -7.84
C ASP A 28 13.53 5.75 -6.33
N TRP A 29 14.15 4.82 -5.59
CA TRP A 29 14.18 4.77 -4.13
C TRP A 29 15.63 4.63 -3.63
N GLU A 30 16.18 5.66 -2.98
CA GLU A 30 17.49 5.56 -2.32
C GLU A 30 17.34 5.05 -0.88
N ASN A 31 17.96 3.92 -0.55
CA ASN A 31 18.08 3.38 0.83
C ASN A 31 16.75 3.25 1.61
N GLY A 32 15.65 2.89 0.94
CA GLY A 32 14.35 2.71 1.62
C GLY A 32 13.75 4.02 2.16
N ARG A 33 14.33 5.16 1.81
CA ARG A 33 13.74 6.47 2.02
C ARG A 33 13.10 6.87 0.70
N LEU A 34 11.82 7.27 0.76
CA LEU A 34 11.36 8.25 -0.20
C LEU A 34 12.41 9.36 -0.20
N TYR A 35 12.78 9.94 -1.35
CA TYR A 35 13.24 11.32 -1.34
C TYR A 35 12.35 12.02 -0.31
N GLU A 36 12.92 12.68 0.69
CA GLU A 36 12.14 13.60 1.50
C GLU A 36 11.59 14.61 0.52
N THR A 37 10.47 14.28 -0.14
CA THR A 37 9.54 15.23 -0.69
C THR A 37 9.02 15.83 0.58
N THR A 38 9.77 16.81 1.04
CA THR A 38 9.47 17.61 2.20
C THR A 38 8.03 18.06 2.05
N ASP A 39 7.35 18.34 3.16
CA ASP A 39 6.02 18.96 3.10
C ASP A 39 6.03 20.21 2.17
N GLU A 40 7.21 20.83 1.97
CA GLU A 40 7.48 21.89 0.98
C GLU A 40 7.44 21.43 -0.49
N GLN A 41 8.05 20.30 -0.88
CA GLN A 41 7.94 19.81 -2.26
C GLN A 41 6.51 19.34 -2.60
N ILE A 42 5.75 18.87 -1.60
CA ILE A 42 4.32 18.57 -1.72
C ILE A 42 3.49 19.86 -1.82
N ALA A 43 3.85 20.91 -1.06
CA ALA A 43 3.21 22.22 -1.13
C ALA A 43 3.49 22.99 -2.43
N VAL A 44 4.64 22.76 -3.07
CA VAL A 44 5.00 23.38 -4.37
C VAL A 44 4.16 22.84 -5.52
N LEU A 45 3.62 21.62 -5.42
CA LEU A 45 2.76 21.04 -6.46
C LEU A 45 1.31 21.54 -6.43
N ASP A 46 0.81 22.08 -5.31
CA ASP A 46 -0.59 22.54 -5.25
C ASP A 46 -0.76 23.70 -4.23
N GLY A 47 -0.44 24.90 -4.70
CA GLY A 47 -0.19 26.08 -3.87
C GLY A 47 -1.40 26.70 -3.17
N ARG A 48 -2.04 26.01 -2.19
CA ARG A 48 -2.86 26.57 -1.09
C ARG A 48 -3.60 25.56 -0.16
N LYS A 49 -3.23 24.28 -0.10
CA LYS A 49 -3.91 23.29 0.77
C LYS A 49 -3.17 23.05 2.09
N SER A 50 -3.92 22.66 3.13
CA SER A 50 -3.32 22.23 4.40
C SER A 50 -2.42 20.99 4.19
N GLY A 51 -1.34 20.85 4.95
CA GLY A 51 -0.36 19.76 4.72
C GLY A 51 -0.93 18.34 4.82
N ARG A 52 -2.11 18.14 5.44
CA ARG A 52 -2.80 16.84 5.48
C ARG A 52 -3.59 16.56 4.19
N GLU A 53 -4.24 17.60 3.68
CA GLU A 53 -5.05 17.54 2.46
C GLU A 53 -4.16 17.41 1.23
N SER A 54 -3.04 18.15 1.21
CA SER A 54 -2.02 18.05 0.15
C SER A 54 -1.37 16.66 0.09
N ARG A 55 -1.11 16.01 1.24
CA ARG A 55 -0.62 14.62 1.29
C ARG A 55 -1.62 13.61 0.76
N ARG A 56 -2.92 13.78 1.07
CA ARG A 56 -3.98 12.91 0.55
C ARG A 56 -4.11 13.04 -0.97
N ASP A 57 -4.07 14.27 -1.48
CA ASP A 57 -4.14 14.53 -2.92
C ASP A 57 -2.92 13.96 -3.65
N ALA A 58 -1.71 14.15 -3.11
CA ALA A 58 -0.50 13.54 -3.64
C ALA A 58 -0.57 12.00 -3.65
N ALA A 59 -1.07 11.39 -2.57
CA ALA A 59 -1.27 9.95 -2.50
C ALA A 59 -2.23 9.44 -3.57
N ASN A 60 -3.36 10.13 -3.77
CA ASN A 60 -4.35 9.78 -4.79
C ASN A 60 -3.77 9.92 -6.20
N ALA A 61 -3.07 11.02 -6.50
CA ALA A 61 -2.45 11.23 -7.80
C ALA A 61 -1.41 10.15 -8.15
N LEU A 62 -0.58 9.76 -7.16
CA LEU A 62 0.39 8.67 -7.34
C LEU A 62 -0.31 7.32 -7.55
N HIS A 63 -1.36 7.03 -6.79
CA HIS A 63 -2.15 5.82 -6.97
C HIS A 63 -2.75 5.79 -8.38
N GLU A 64 -3.45 6.84 -8.80
CA GLU A 64 -4.05 6.93 -10.13
C GLU A 64 -3.03 6.75 -11.26
N LEU A 65 -1.86 7.37 -11.14
CA LEU A 65 -0.75 7.20 -12.08
C LEU A 65 -0.32 5.73 -12.20
N ALA A 66 -0.18 5.02 -11.06
CA ALA A 66 0.18 3.61 -11.05
C ALA A 66 -0.92 2.75 -11.71
N ASN A 67 -2.20 2.99 -11.36
CA ASN A 67 -3.35 2.29 -11.96
C ASN A 67 -3.41 2.46 -13.48
N GLN A 68 -3.20 3.68 -13.99
CA GLN A 68 -3.20 3.93 -15.43
C GLN A 68 -2.15 3.09 -16.16
N ARG A 69 -0.95 2.95 -15.60
CA ARG A 69 0.14 2.14 -16.19
C ARG A 69 -0.18 0.64 -16.17
N VAL A 70 -0.79 0.14 -15.10
CA VAL A 70 -1.25 -1.25 -15.02
C VAL A 70 -2.36 -1.51 -16.04
N ILE A 71 -3.39 -0.67 -16.11
CA ILE A 71 -4.54 -0.85 -17.00
C ILE A 71 -4.14 -0.84 -18.49
N GLN A 72 -3.13 -0.04 -18.85
CA GLN A 72 -2.62 0.01 -20.22
C GLN A 72 -1.85 -1.26 -20.63
N SER A 73 -1.56 -2.14 -19.67
CA SER A 73 -0.79 -3.36 -19.89
C SER A 73 -1.71 -4.57 -19.96
N PHE A 74 -1.62 -5.36 -21.04
CA PHE A 74 -2.26 -6.66 -21.14
C PHE A 74 -1.45 -7.72 -20.38
N GLY A 75 -1.45 -7.66 -19.04
CA GLY A 75 -0.69 -8.56 -18.18
C GLY A 75 0.23 -7.81 -17.21
N LEU A 76 1.32 -8.45 -16.76
CA LEU A 76 2.33 -7.79 -15.94
C LEU A 76 3.12 -6.79 -16.81
N PRO A 77 3.13 -5.49 -16.48
CA PRO A 77 3.92 -4.49 -17.21
C PRO A 77 5.43 -4.79 -17.12
N ASP A 78 6.20 -4.53 -18.18
CA ASP A 78 7.67 -4.72 -18.17
C ASP A 78 8.36 -3.86 -17.09
N ASP A 79 7.77 -2.71 -16.78
CA ASP A 79 8.24 -1.74 -15.79
C ASP A 79 7.52 -1.87 -14.44
N TRP A 80 6.94 -3.04 -14.12
CA TRP A 80 6.15 -3.27 -12.92
C TRP A 80 6.84 -2.85 -11.62
N LYS A 81 8.18 -2.90 -11.53
CA LYS A 81 8.93 -2.43 -10.36
C LYS A 81 8.84 -0.92 -10.15
N SER A 82 8.82 -0.13 -11.24
CA SER A 82 8.59 1.32 -11.19
C SER A 82 7.16 1.63 -10.75
N ILE A 83 6.20 0.86 -11.26
CA ILE A 83 4.78 0.97 -10.88
C ILE A 83 4.60 0.62 -9.39
N LEU A 84 5.19 -0.48 -8.93
CA LEU A 84 5.21 -0.89 -7.53
C LEU A 84 5.81 0.20 -6.63
N GLY A 85 6.95 0.77 -7.04
CA GLY A 85 7.54 1.90 -6.35
C GLY A 85 6.59 3.10 -6.25
N THR A 86 5.76 3.34 -7.26
CA THR A 86 4.77 4.42 -7.26
C THR A 86 3.62 4.14 -6.28
N TYR A 87 3.07 2.92 -6.25
CA TYR A 87 2.06 2.53 -5.26
C TYR A 87 2.59 2.63 -3.82
N LEU A 88 3.82 2.18 -3.56
CA LEU A 88 4.41 2.28 -2.23
C LEU A 88 4.60 3.74 -1.80
N LYS A 89 4.93 4.65 -2.73
CA LYS A 89 4.94 6.10 -2.46
C LYS A 89 3.55 6.61 -2.08
N ALA A 90 2.53 6.25 -2.88
CA ALA A 90 1.13 6.60 -2.59
C ALA A 90 0.71 6.15 -1.18
N TRP A 91 1.08 4.91 -0.80
CA TRP A 91 0.77 4.40 0.53
C TRP A 91 1.50 5.15 1.64
N VAL A 92 2.78 5.47 1.48
CA VAL A 92 3.54 6.24 2.50
C VAL A 92 2.92 7.61 2.74
N TYR A 93 2.35 8.24 1.70
CA TYR A 93 1.68 9.55 1.83
C TYR A 93 0.27 9.47 2.41
N GLY A 94 -0.54 8.52 1.94
CA GLY A 94 -1.98 8.49 2.22
C GLY A 94 -2.41 7.42 3.22
N SER A 95 -1.57 6.41 3.45
CA SER A 95 -1.85 5.24 4.30
C SER A 95 -3.20 4.57 3.98
N ASN A 96 -3.55 4.52 2.69
CA ASN A 96 -4.81 3.93 2.23
C ASN A 96 -4.64 2.40 2.10
N PRO A 97 -5.47 1.57 2.78
CA PRO A 97 -5.35 0.11 2.70
C PRO A 97 -5.58 -0.44 1.28
N HIS A 98 -6.39 0.20 0.46
CA HIS A 98 -6.61 -0.24 -0.93
C HIS A 98 -5.32 -0.22 -1.74
N THR A 99 -4.45 0.77 -1.51
CA THR A 99 -3.14 0.83 -2.19
C THR A 99 -2.28 -0.40 -1.87
N LEU A 100 -2.35 -0.96 -0.66
CA LEU A 100 -1.62 -2.20 -0.33
C LEU A 100 -2.24 -3.45 -0.95
N ILE A 101 -3.54 -3.41 -1.26
CA ILE A 101 -4.18 -4.49 -2.02
C ILE A 101 -3.70 -4.46 -3.46
N ASP A 102 -3.65 -3.29 -4.08
CA ASP A 102 -3.14 -3.14 -5.45
C ASP A 102 -1.66 -3.52 -5.55
N VAL A 103 -0.87 -3.18 -4.53
CA VAL A 103 0.51 -3.68 -4.37
C VAL A 103 0.54 -5.21 -4.33
N GLY A 104 -0.30 -5.84 -3.51
CA GLY A 104 -0.35 -7.30 -3.39
C GLY A 104 -0.76 -7.98 -4.71
N LEU A 105 -1.69 -7.38 -5.45
CA LEU A 105 -2.13 -7.88 -6.76
C LEU A 105 -0.99 -7.80 -7.78
N LEU A 106 -0.30 -6.66 -7.85
CA LEU A 106 0.85 -6.48 -8.74
C LEU A 106 1.98 -7.48 -8.41
N LEU A 107 2.30 -7.66 -7.12
CA LEU A 107 3.29 -8.62 -6.65
C LEU A 107 2.89 -10.07 -6.97
N THR A 108 1.60 -10.39 -6.86
CA THR A 108 1.06 -11.70 -7.25
C THR A 108 1.28 -11.95 -8.74
N SER A 109 0.98 -10.96 -9.59
CA SER A 109 1.23 -11.03 -11.03
C SER A 109 2.72 -11.15 -11.35
N ALA A 110 3.59 -10.51 -10.57
CA ALA A 110 5.05 -10.61 -10.66
C ALA A 110 5.63 -11.92 -10.07
N LYS A 111 4.78 -12.77 -9.48
CA LYS A 111 5.17 -14.01 -8.76
C LYS A 111 6.02 -13.78 -7.51
N GLU A 112 5.99 -12.58 -6.95
CA GLU A 112 6.62 -12.20 -5.68
C GLU A 112 5.69 -12.54 -4.50
N PHE A 113 5.35 -13.82 -4.34
CA PHE A 113 4.23 -14.25 -3.48
C PHE A 113 4.43 -13.94 -1.99
N GLU A 114 5.67 -14.00 -1.50
CA GLU A 114 5.97 -13.66 -0.10
C GLU A 114 5.66 -12.19 0.19
N PHE A 115 6.09 -11.28 -0.70
CA PHE A 115 5.78 -9.85 -0.59
C PHE A 115 4.29 -9.59 -0.80
N ALA A 116 3.63 -10.29 -1.73
CA ALA A 116 2.19 -10.16 -1.96
C ALA A 116 1.40 -10.49 -0.68
N MET A 117 1.69 -11.65 -0.08
CA MET A 117 1.08 -12.10 1.17
C MET A 117 1.23 -11.07 2.28
N ARG A 118 2.44 -10.53 2.45
CA ARG A 118 2.72 -9.54 3.48
C ARG A 118 1.99 -8.23 3.24
N SER A 119 1.87 -7.79 1.99
CA SER A 119 1.09 -6.60 1.65
C SER A 119 -0.37 -6.75 2.08
N TYR A 120 -0.99 -7.90 1.79
CA TYR A 120 -2.37 -8.18 2.20
C TYR A 120 -2.53 -8.26 3.72
N ARG A 121 -1.61 -8.92 4.42
CA ARG A 121 -1.62 -8.98 5.89
C ARG A 121 -1.45 -7.61 6.54
N VAL A 122 -0.68 -6.71 5.94
CA VAL A 122 -0.63 -5.31 6.41
C VAL A 122 -1.97 -4.63 6.16
N ALA A 123 -2.57 -4.76 4.98
CA ALA A 123 -3.88 -4.16 4.69
C ALA A 123 -4.97 -4.64 5.66
N GLU A 124 -4.95 -5.91 6.06
CA GLU A 124 -5.86 -6.51 7.03
C GLU A 124 -5.77 -5.85 8.42
N LEU A 125 -4.59 -5.45 8.87
CA LEU A 125 -4.42 -4.76 10.16
C LEU A 125 -5.23 -3.47 10.24
N TYR A 126 -5.43 -2.77 9.12
CA TYR A 126 -6.27 -1.58 9.09
C TYR A 126 -7.73 -1.91 9.42
N VAL A 127 -8.25 -3.05 8.92
CA VAL A 127 -9.58 -3.54 9.23
C VAL A 127 -9.70 -3.79 10.73
N VAL A 128 -8.76 -4.57 11.28
CA VAL A 128 -8.76 -4.94 12.70
C VAL A 128 -8.71 -3.71 13.61
N GLU A 129 -7.85 -2.73 13.30
CA GLU A 129 -7.74 -1.51 14.09
C GLU A 129 -9.01 -0.65 14.05
N ILE A 130 -9.65 -0.56 12.88
CA ILE A 130 -10.90 0.15 12.73
C ILE A 130 -12.02 -0.51 13.55
N GLU A 131 -12.14 -1.84 13.47
CA GLU A 131 -13.14 -2.60 14.26
C GLU A 131 -12.94 -2.39 15.76
N GLN A 132 -11.70 -2.41 16.23
CA GLN A 132 -11.35 -2.21 17.65
C GLN A 132 -11.58 -0.76 18.13
N SER A 133 -11.46 0.23 17.25
CA SER A 133 -11.65 1.64 17.58
C SER A 133 -13.12 2.03 17.78
N GLY A 134 -14.07 1.22 17.28
CA GLY A 134 -15.51 1.52 17.31
C GLY A 134 -15.92 2.75 16.49
N SER A 135 -15.00 3.35 15.72
CA SER A 135 -15.17 4.60 14.98
C SER A 135 -15.52 4.33 13.52
N VAL A 136 -16.73 3.82 13.25
CA VAL A 136 -17.13 3.48 11.88
C VAL A 136 -18.56 3.87 11.63
N LEU A 137 -18.80 4.63 10.56
CA LEU A 137 -20.14 4.89 10.04
C LEU A 137 -20.65 3.62 9.31
N ASP A 138 -21.94 3.28 9.40
CA ASP A 138 -22.53 2.04 8.83
C ASP A 138 -22.13 1.73 7.37
N LYS A 139 -21.88 2.76 6.55
CA LYS A 139 -21.44 2.59 5.15
C LYS A 139 -19.98 2.16 5.03
N GLU A 140 -19.11 2.63 5.92
CA GLU A 140 -17.72 2.23 5.97
C GLU A 140 -17.60 0.77 6.43
N TRP A 141 -18.45 0.32 7.35
CA TRP A 141 -18.53 -1.09 7.77
C TRP A 141 -18.79 -2.05 6.60
N MET A 142 -19.71 -1.72 5.70
CA MET A 142 -20.00 -2.58 4.54
C MET A 142 -18.82 -2.65 3.56
N VAL A 143 -18.08 -1.54 3.40
CA VAL A 143 -16.87 -1.51 2.56
C VAL A 143 -15.74 -2.30 3.21
N MET A 144 -15.56 -2.15 4.53
CA MET A 144 -14.56 -2.87 5.31
C MET A 144 -14.83 -4.39 5.37
N GLY A 145 -16.10 -4.80 5.45
CA GLY A 145 -16.48 -6.21 5.39
C GLY A 145 -16.11 -6.86 4.05
N LYS A 146 -16.46 -6.21 2.93
CA LYS A 146 -16.06 -6.68 1.58
C LYS A 146 -14.54 -6.69 1.39
N LEU A 147 -13.86 -5.69 1.96
CA LEU A 147 -12.41 -5.61 1.96
C LEU A 147 -11.79 -6.81 2.67
N ASN A 148 -12.31 -7.14 3.85
CA ASN A 148 -11.84 -8.27 4.64
C ASN A 148 -12.06 -9.60 3.91
N GLU A 149 -13.26 -9.84 3.38
CA GLU A 149 -13.55 -11.05 2.58
C GLU A 149 -12.57 -11.19 1.40
N THR A 150 -12.35 -10.11 0.66
CA THR A 150 -11.40 -10.09 -0.47
C THR A 150 -9.97 -10.43 -0.01
N LEU A 151 -9.53 -9.87 1.13
CA LEU A 151 -8.21 -10.14 1.70
C LEU A 151 -8.06 -11.60 2.13
N GLN A 152 -9.07 -12.18 2.80
CA GLN A 152 -9.05 -13.58 3.22
C GLN A 152 -8.95 -14.51 2.02
N ASP A 153 -9.72 -14.25 0.95
CA ASP A 153 -9.68 -15.05 -0.27
C ASP A 153 -8.31 -14.98 -0.97
N LEU A 154 -7.71 -13.79 -1.03
CA LEU A 154 -6.38 -13.59 -1.61
C LEU A 154 -5.29 -14.30 -0.79
N ILE A 155 -5.34 -14.18 0.54
CA ILE A 155 -4.42 -14.86 1.46
C ILE A 155 -4.56 -16.37 1.33
N ALA A 156 -5.78 -16.91 1.45
CA ALA A 156 -6.03 -18.35 1.33
C ALA A 156 -5.61 -18.91 -0.03
N GLY A 157 -5.78 -18.13 -1.11
CA GLY A 157 -5.35 -18.49 -2.46
C GLY A 157 -3.83 -18.56 -2.61
N LEU A 158 -3.08 -17.75 -1.88
CA LEU A 158 -1.62 -17.78 -1.86
C LEU A 158 -1.07 -18.89 -0.96
N GLU A 159 -1.68 -19.15 0.20
CA GLU A 159 -1.24 -20.20 1.13
C GLU A 159 -1.37 -21.62 0.55
N LYS A 160 -2.32 -21.82 -0.37
CA LYS A 160 -2.52 -23.11 -1.06
C LYS A 160 -1.52 -23.38 -2.19
N ARG A 161 -0.62 -22.44 -2.51
CA ARG A 161 0.35 -22.63 -3.60
C ARG A 161 1.52 -23.52 -3.15
N PRO A 162 1.98 -24.46 -3.99
CA PRO A 162 3.16 -25.24 -3.70
C PRO A 162 4.39 -24.32 -3.56
N PRO A 163 5.36 -24.64 -2.69
CA PRO A 163 6.57 -23.85 -2.55
C PRO A 163 7.30 -23.76 -3.90
N PRO A 164 8.00 -22.64 -4.18
CA PRO A 164 8.77 -22.49 -5.41
C PRO A 164 9.76 -23.65 -5.51
N SER A 165 9.73 -24.36 -6.63
CA SER A 165 10.68 -25.44 -6.91
C SER A 165 12.09 -24.85 -6.94
N ALA A 166 12.95 -25.32 -6.03
CA ALA A 166 14.35 -24.95 -5.94
C ALA A 166 15.16 -25.43 -7.16
#